data_AF-A0A939TRG4-F1
#
_entry.id   AF-A0A939TRG4-F1
#
_cell.length_a   1.000
_cell.length_b   1.000
_cell.length_c   1.000
_cell.angle_alpha   90.00
_cell.angle_beta   90.00
_cell.angle_gamma   90.00
#
_symmetry.space_group_name_H-M   'P 1'
#
loop_
_entity.id
_entity.type
_entity.pdbx_description
1 polymer ?
#
loop_
_entity_poly.entity_id
_entity_poly.type
_entity_poly.pdbx_seq_one_letter_code
_entity_poly.pdbx_strand_id
1 'polypeptide(L)'
;MRPDPSSSRSRRAAVVAAAILVVAAGLAVSELAPAGFLSDAAGDALYAALIYLLAAFLVPRAAPWKPAAGALAWCTAIELFQLTGLPEV
;
A
#
# COMPACT_ATOMS: atom_id res chain seq x y z
N MET A 1 -13.58 27.83 -3.11
CA MET A 1 -13.39 26.97 -4.30
C MET A 1 -13.77 25.53 -3.93
N ARG A 2 -14.91 25.00 -4.38
CA ARG A 2 -15.21 23.56 -4.24
C ARG A 2 -14.50 22.86 -5.40
N PRO A 3 -13.72 21.78 -5.18
CA PRO A 3 -13.10 21.06 -6.29
C PRO A 3 -14.17 20.50 -7.22
N ASP A 4 -14.00 20.69 -8.53
CA ASP A 4 -14.96 20.21 -9.51
C ASP A 4 -15.11 18.69 -9.44
N PRO A 5 -16.33 18.15 -9.55
CA PRO A 5 -16.58 16.70 -9.44
C PRO A 5 -15.79 15.86 -10.46
N SER A 6 -15.39 16.43 -11.60
CA SER A 6 -14.49 15.80 -12.57
C SER A 6 -13.10 15.53 -12.00
N SER A 7 -12.50 16.50 -11.31
CA SER A 7 -11.18 16.37 -10.68
C SER A 7 -11.13 15.24 -9.64
N SER A 8 -12.19 15.09 -8.83
CA SER A 8 -12.29 14.02 -7.84
C SER A 8 -12.43 12.64 -8.49
N ARG A 9 -13.14 12.53 -9.62
CA ARG A 9 -13.31 11.27 -10.34
C ARG A 9 -11.99 10.84 -10.99
N SER A 10 -11.28 11.78 -11.62
CA SER A 10 -9.94 11.52 -12.19
C SER A 10 -8.94 11.11 -11.12
N ARG A 11 -8.95 11.76 -9.95
CA ARG A 11 -8.09 11.39 -8.83
C ARG A 11 -8.38 9.97 -8.32
N ARG A 12 -9.65 9.59 -8.17
CA ARG A 12 -10.02 8.23 -7.77
C ARG A 12 -9.58 7.19 -8.79
N ALA A 13 -9.77 7.47 -10.08
CA ALA A 13 -9.30 6.59 -11.15
C ALA A 13 -7.78 6.41 -11.11
N ALA A 14 -7.02 7.49 -10.86
CA ALA A 14 -5.57 7.42 -10.71
C ALA A 14 -5.14 6.56 -9.50
N VAL A 15 -5.82 6.70 -8.34
CA VAL A 15 -5.53 5.87 -7.16
C VAL A 15 -5.82 4.39 -7.42
N VAL A 16 -6.93 4.08 -8.09
CA VAL A 16 -7.27 2.70 -8.47
C VAL A 16 -6.25 2.13 -9.46
N ALA A 17 -5.90 2.89 -10.49
CA ALA A 17 -4.88 2.49 -11.46
C ALA A 17 -3.53 2.24 -10.78
N ALA A 18 -3.11 3.13 -9.88
CA ALA A 18 -1.90 2.95 -9.09
C ALA A 18 -1.97 1.68 -8.23
N ALA A 19 -3.11 1.40 -7.58
CA ALA A 19 -3.27 0.20 -6.77
C ALA A 19 -3.16 -1.08 -7.61
N ILE A 20 -3.75 -1.09 -8.80
CA ILE A 20 -3.64 -2.22 -9.75
C ILE A 20 -2.18 -2.43 -10.16
N LEU A 21 -1.44 -1.35 -10.47
CA LEU A 21 -0.02 -1.44 -10.82
C LEU A 21 0.85 -1.95 -9.67
N VAL A 22 0.57 -1.52 -8.44
CA VAL A 22 1.27 -2.01 -7.24
C VAL A 22 1.01 -3.51 -7.04
N VAL A 23 -0.23 -3.97 -7.19
CA VAL A 23 -0.57 -5.40 -7.11
C VAL A 23 0.14 -6.20 -8.20
N ALA A 24 0.11 -5.74 -9.45
CA ALA A 24 0.80 -6.40 -10.55
C ALA A 24 2.31 -6.47 -10.31
N ALA A 25 2.92 -5.40 -9.80
CA ALA A 25 4.33 -5.39 -9.43
C ALA A 25 4.62 -6.36 -8.28
N GLY A 26 3.76 -6.43 -7.26
CA GLY A 26 3.92 -7.35 -6.13
C GLY A 26 3.87 -8.81 -6.57
N LEU A 27 2.92 -9.16 -7.44
CA LEU A 27 2.84 -10.48 -8.04
C LEU A 27 4.08 -10.79 -8.90
N ALA A 28 4.55 -9.82 -9.68
CA ALA A 28 5.77 -9.99 -10.47
C ALA A 28 7.01 -10.21 -9.60
N VAL A 29 7.16 -9.49 -8.49
CA VAL A 29 8.24 -9.73 -7.51
C VAL A 29 8.11 -11.12 -6.91
N SER A 30 6.91 -11.53 -6.50
CA SER A 30 6.67 -12.85 -5.89
C SER A 30 7.01 -14.01 -6.83
N GLU A 31 6.73 -13.88 -8.12
CA GLU A 31 6.89 -14.99 -9.09
C GLU A 31 8.25 -14.99 -9.79
N LEU A 32 8.86 -13.80 -9.98
CA LEU A 32 10.04 -13.65 -10.84
C LEU A 32 11.31 -13.29 -10.07
N ALA A 33 11.21 -12.74 -8.87
CA ALA A 33 12.39 -12.33 -8.12
C ALA A 33 13.01 -13.54 -7.39
N PRO A 34 14.35 -13.68 -7.40
CA PRO A 34 15.02 -14.67 -6.57
C PRO A 34 14.67 -14.46 -5.08
N ALA A 35 14.50 -15.56 -4.34
CA ALA A 35 14.27 -15.49 -2.91
C ALA A 35 15.46 -14.83 -2.20
N GLY A 36 15.17 -13.89 -1.30
CA GLY A 36 16.16 -13.23 -0.48
C GLY A 36 15.74 -11.82 -0.09
N PHE A 37 16.61 -11.16 0.68
CA PHE A 37 16.33 -9.87 1.30
C PHE A 37 15.73 -8.81 0.37
N LEU A 38 16.17 -8.75 -0.90
CA LEU A 38 15.67 -7.75 -1.85
C LEU A 38 14.24 -8.03 -2.30
N SER A 39 13.85 -9.29 -2.51
CA SER A 39 12.47 -9.63 -2.87
C SER A 39 11.53 -9.48 -1.68
N ASP A 40 11.99 -9.81 -0.47
CA ASP A 40 11.25 -9.59 0.78
C ASP A 40 11.01 -8.09 1.01
N ALA A 41 12.07 -7.27 0.99
CA ALA A 41 11.96 -5.82 1.18
C ALA A 41 11.13 -5.13 0.08
N ALA A 42 11.22 -5.61 -1.16
CA ALA A 42 10.38 -5.11 -2.25
C ALA A 42 8.90 -5.47 -2.02
N GLY A 43 8.63 -6.69 -1.54
CA GLY A 43 7.29 -7.12 -1.13
C GLY A 43 6.70 -6.22 -0.05
N ASP A 44 7.46 -5.93 1.01
CA ASP A 44 7.04 -5.06 2.11
C ASP A 44 6.75 -3.63 1.64
N ALA A 45 7.62 -3.07 0.79
CA ALA A 45 7.43 -1.74 0.24
C ALA A 45 6.17 -1.64 -0.64
N LEU A 46 5.94 -2.64 -1.50
CA LEU A 46 4.75 -2.72 -2.35
C LEU A 46 3.48 -2.93 -1.53
N TYR A 47 3.54 -3.73 -0.47
CA TYR A 47 2.44 -3.91 0.48
C TYR A 47 2.09 -2.60 1.19
N ALA A 48 3.09 -1.89 1.74
CA ALA A 48 2.87 -0.60 2.39
C ALA A 48 2.27 0.44 1.43
N ALA A 49 2.75 0.46 0.17
CA ALA A 49 2.19 1.32 -0.87
C ALA A 49 0.71 0.98 -1.17
N LEU A 50 0.36 -0.30 -1.21
CA LEU A 50 -1.03 -0.74 -1.41
C LEU A 50 -1.93 -0.28 -0.26
N ILE A 51 -1.52 -0.47 0.99
CA ILE A 51 -2.27 -0.03 2.17
C ILE A 51 -2.49 1.50 2.15
N TYR A 52 -1.45 2.26 1.79
CA TYR A 52 -1.58 3.71 1.60
C TYR A 52 -2.63 4.07 0.55
N LEU A 53 -2.60 3.41 -0.63
CA LEU A 53 -3.53 3.68 -1.72
C LEU A 53 -4.98 3.33 -1.35
N LEU A 54 -5.20 2.22 -0.63
CA LEU A 54 -6.51 1.86 -0.10
C LEU A 54 -7.02 2.90 0.90
N ALA A 55 -6.18 3.37 1.82
CA ALA A 55 -6.54 4.42 2.77
C ALA A 55 -6.84 5.76 2.06
N ALA A 56 -6.05 6.13 1.03
CA ALA A 56 -6.27 7.31 0.22
C ALA A 56 -7.58 7.23 -0.61
N PHE A 57 -7.98 6.03 -1.02
CA PHE A 57 -9.25 5.77 -1.69
C PHE A 57 -10.44 5.90 -0.73
N LEU A 58 -10.35 5.33 0.47
CA LEU A 58 -11.41 5.35 1.49
C LEU A 58 -11.62 6.75 2.08
N VAL A 59 -10.55 7.50 2.31
CA VAL A 59 -10.60 8.82 2.95
C VAL A 59 -10.03 9.90 2.01
N PRO A 60 -10.68 10.18 0.87
CA PRO A 60 -10.13 11.01 -0.18
C PRO A 60 -9.94 12.48 0.21
N ARG A 61 -10.56 12.92 1.32
CA ARG A 61 -10.47 14.29 1.84
C ARG A 61 -9.46 14.45 2.98
N ALA A 62 -8.81 13.36 3.41
CA ALA A 62 -7.77 13.43 4.43
C ALA A 62 -6.50 14.08 3.87
N ALA A 63 -5.77 14.77 4.74
CA ALA A 63 -4.41 15.19 4.44
C ALA A 63 -3.54 13.95 4.15
N PRO A 64 -2.64 13.96 3.15
CA PRO A 64 -1.90 12.78 2.69
C PRO A 64 -1.10 12.06 3.79
N TRP A 65 -0.69 12.79 4.83
CA TRP A 65 0.05 12.19 5.95
C TRP A 65 -0.80 11.24 6.80
N LYS A 66 -2.13 11.39 6.83
CA LYS A 66 -3.02 10.51 7.62
C LYS A 66 -3.06 9.08 7.08
N PRO A 67 -3.33 8.82 5.79
CA PRO A 67 -3.24 7.47 5.23
C PRO A 67 -1.81 6.93 5.29
N ALA A 68 -0.77 7.78 5.16
CA ALA A 68 0.62 7.35 5.32
C ALA A 68 0.93 6.88 6.74
N ALA A 69 0.50 7.63 7.76
CA ALA A 69 0.66 7.25 9.16
C ALA A 69 -0.12 5.97 9.50
N GLY A 70 -1.33 5.82 8.95
CA GLY A 70 -2.11 4.60 9.11
C GLY A 70 -1.44 3.37 8.49
N ALA A 71 -0.90 3.52 7.27
CA ALA A 71 -0.14 2.46 6.61
C ALA A 71 1.12 2.08 7.40
N LEU A 72 1.88 3.09 7.86
CA LEU A 72 3.07 2.87 8.67
C LEU A 72 2.74 2.15 9.98
N ALA A 73 1.73 2.62 10.73
CA ALA A 73 1.32 2.01 11.98
C ALA A 73 0.86 0.56 11.79
N TRP A 74 0.14 0.28 10.70
CA TRP A 74 -0.31 -1.06 10.34
C TRP A 74 0.86 -2.00 10.01
N CYS A 75 1.78 -1.58 9.13
CA CYS A 75 2.95 -2.37 8.78
C CYS A 75 3.84 -2.62 10.00
N THR A 76 4.12 -1.60 10.82
CA THR A 76 4.90 -1.76 12.05
C THR A 76 4.21 -2.71 13.02
N ALA A 77 2.88 -2.67 13.16
CA ALA A 77 2.17 -3.61 14.01
C ALA A 77 2.33 -5.06 13.54
N ILE A 78 2.26 -5.31 12.23
CA ILE A 78 2.49 -6.63 11.64
C ILE A 78 3.94 -7.08 11.87
N GLU A 79 4.91 -6.22 11.63
CA GLU A 79 6.33 -6.55 11.80
C GLU A 79 6.68 -6.85 13.27
N LEU A 80 6.14 -6.07 14.20
CA LEU A 80 6.25 -6.36 15.64
C LEU A 80 5.57 -7.68 16.02
N PHE A 81 4.45 -8.02 15.38
CA PHE A 81 3.78 -9.30 15.57
C PHE A 81 4.61 -10.47 15.02
N GLN A 82 5.27 -10.29 13.88
CA GLN A 82 6.19 -11.29 13.32
C GLN A 82 7.38 -11.56 14.24
N LEU A 83 7.90 -10.54 14.92
CA LEU A 83 8.94 -10.72 15.94
C LEU A 83 8.50 -11.59 17.14
N THR A 84 7.21 -11.90 17.29
CA THR A 84 6.69 -12.82 18.32
C THR A 84 6.69 -14.29 17.92
N GLY A 85 7.04 -14.63 16.67
CA GLY A 85 7.02 -16.01 16.16
C GLY A 85 5.67 -16.45 15.58
N LEU A 86 4.78 -15.50 15.26
CA LEU A 86 3.52 -15.75 14.55
C LEU A 86 3.58 -15.10 13.16
N PRO A 87 3.12 -15.76 12.08
CA PRO A 87 2.44 -17.05 12.04
C PRO A 87 3.42 -18.15 11.59
N GLU A 88 4.09 -18.83 12.52
CA GLU A 88 4.90 -20.02 12.19
C GLU A 88 4.04 -21.30 12.05
N VAL A 89 2.89 -21.23 11.37
CA VAL A 89 2.03 -22.38 11.04
C VAL A 89 2.01 -22.69 9.55
#